data_AF-A0A848Y172-F1
#
_entry.id   AF-A0A848Y172-F1
#
_cell.length_a   1.000
_cell.length_b   1.000
_cell.length_c   1.000
_cell.angle_alpha   90.00
_cell.angle_beta   90.00
_cell.angle_gamma   90.00
#
_symmetry.space_group_name_H-M   'P 1'
#
loop_
_entity.id
_entity.type
_entity.pdbx_description
1 polymer ?
#
loop_
_entity_poly.entity_id
_entity_poly.type
_entity_poly.pdbx_seq_one_letter_code
_entity_poly.pdbx_strand_id
1 'polypeptide(L)'
;MLRSPRFQLLALIAGVTALVVIFFVRSDGASPSSSPVPATLVVAPEAAPSSANVDPTFHAQLMALRQQVDAAPSDTTLLLQLARLEQDAHQFAEAASTYERVLTFAPDHRQAYLDLALSYGQLGQWGEARAATERLLARDPDDPSALYNLGAIHANQGEAADARRLWTRVQQQSRDAQLAQQAAASLARLDALAAEGVTPSAPTPTPSLAPVRQPMSGAAPPIPPGAPLPADHPPIRPRDDFQPILAGQ
;
A
#
# COMPACT_ATOMS: atom_id res chain seq x y z
N MET A 1 52.85 54.73 -43.78
CA MET A 1 53.18 54.33 -42.39
C MET A 1 52.24 55.15 -41.51
N LEU A 2 51.28 54.65 -40.74
CA LEU A 2 51.27 53.58 -39.73
C LEU A 2 49.95 52.77 -39.84
N ARG A 3 50.01 51.43 -39.82
CA ARG A 3 48.84 50.53 -39.69
C ARG A 3 48.83 50.02 -38.24
N SER A 4 47.82 50.39 -37.46
CA SER A 4 47.74 50.09 -36.02
C SER A 4 47.16 48.69 -35.78
N PRO A 5 47.69 47.92 -34.81
CA PRO A 5 47.34 46.51 -34.58
C PRO A 5 45.92 46.29 -34.00
N ARG A 6 45.17 47.36 -33.70
CA ARG A 6 43.82 47.27 -33.12
C ARG A 6 42.72 47.04 -34.16
N PHE A 7 42.94 47.43 -35.42
CA PHE A 7 41.98 47.18 -36.51
C PHE A 7 42.07 45.76 -37.09
N GLN A 8 43.21 45.07 -36.93
CA GLN A 8 43.36 43.69 -37.38
C GLN A 8 42.63 42.68 -36.48
N LEU A 9 42.44 42.99 -35.19
CA LEU A 9 41.76 42.10 -34.25
C LEU A 9 40.22 42.12 -34.42
N LEU A 10 39.65 43.28 -34.76
CA LEU A 10 38.20 43.43 -34.98
C LEU A 10 37.71 42.78 -36.28
N ALA A 11 38.54 42.69 -37.31
CA ALA A 11 38.20 42.02 -38.57
C ALA A 11 38.19 40.48 -38.48
N LEU A 12 38.90 39.90 -37.51
CA LEU A 12 39.00 38.44 -37.32
C LEU A 12 37.76 37.86 -36.60
N ILE A 13 37.15 38.61 -35.68
CA ILE A 13 35.98 38.14 -34.91
C ILE A 13 34.71 38.09 -35.79
N ALA A 14 34.53 39.06 -36.71
CA ALA A 14 33.39 39.07 -37.62
C ALA A 14 33.43 37.93 -38.66
N GLY A 15 34.61 37.43 -39.02
CA GLY A 15 34.79 36.32 -39.96
C GLY A 15 34.44 34.94 -39.39
N VAL A 16 34.63 34.73 -38.08
CA VAL A 16 34.36 33.43 -37.43
C VAL A 16 32.86 33.22 -37.19
N THR A 17 32.10 34.29 -36.92
CA THR A 17 30.64 34.21 -36.75
C THR A 17 29.89 33.93 -38.07
N ALA A 18 30.46 34.28 -39.23
CA ALA A 18 29.84 34.00 -40.53
C ALA A 18 30.05 32.55 -41.03
N LEU A 19 31.06 31.84 -40.51
CA LEU A 19 31.37 30.47 -40.95
C LEU A 19 30.51 29.40 -40.26
N VAL A 20 29.98 29.68 -39.06
CA VAL A 20 29.15 28.72 -38.29
C VAL A 20 27.70 28.66 -38.80
N VAL A 21 27.20 29.73 -39.43
CA VAL A 21 25.81 29.78 -39.93
C VAL A 21 25.65 29.06 -41.28
N ILE A 22 26.70 28.98 -42.10
CA ILE A 22 26.65 28.33 -43.43
C ILE A 22 26.72 26.80 -43.34
N PHE A 23 27.31 26.24 -42.27
CA PHE A 23 27.39 24.78 -42.10
C PHE A 23 26.06 24.14 -41.69
N PHE A 24 25.12 24.91 -41.12
CA PHE A 24 23.85 24.37 -40.63
C PHE A 24 22.71 24.34 -41.68
N VAL A 25 22.92 24.90 -42.87
CA VAL A 25 21.86 25.08 -43.89
C VAL A 25 22.02 24.16 -45.12
N ARG A 26 23.02 23.28 -45.18
CA ARG A 26 23.22 22.45 -46.38
C ARG A 26 23.86 21.09 -46.14
N SER A 27 23.20 20.24 -45.34
CA SER A 27 23.38 18.79 -45.45
C SER A 27 22.05 18.08 -45.18
N ASP A 28 21.15 18.16 -46.14
CA ASP A 28 20.09 17.17 -46.31
C ASP A 28 20.65 15.94 -47.03
N GLY A 29 20.26 14.76 -46.55
CA GLY A 29 20.12 13.58 -47.41
C GLY A 29 20.91 12.33 -47.00
N ALA A 30 20.41 11.57 -46.01
CA ALA A 30 20.27 10.11 -46.08
C ALA A 30 19.60 9.57 -44.80
N SER A 31 18.41 9.00 -44.94
CA SER A 31 17.65 8.30 -43.89
C SER A 31 18.40 7.08 -43.34
N PRO A 32 18.11 6.66 -42.09
CA PRO A 32 17.29 5.46 -42.00
C PRO A 32 16.19 5.53 -40.91
N SER A 33 14.98 5.13 -41.32
CA SER A 33 13.96 4.43 -40.52
C SER A 33 13.79 4.81 -39.04
N SER A 34 13.07 5.90 -38.78
CA SER A 34 12.33 6.08 -37.54
C SER A 34 10.85 5.85 -37.82
N SER A 35 10.35 4.66 -37.48
CA SER A 35 8.90 4.41 -37.43
C SER A 35 8.22 5.47 -36.54
N PRO A 36 7.04 5.97 -36.90
CA PRO A 36 6.35 6.98 -36.12
C PRO A 36 5.85 6.34 -34.84
N VAL A 37 6.34 6.79 -33.68
CA VAL A 37 5.68 6.51 -32.40
C VAL A 37 4.44 7.40 -32.38
N PRO A 38 3.21 6.86 -32.40
CA PRO A 38 2.04 7.69 -32.24
C PRO A 38 2.03 8.23 -30.81
N ALA A 39 2.13 9.56 -30.70
CA ALA A 39 1.62 10.26 -29.54
C ALA A 39 0.12 9.96 -29.45
N THR A 40 -0.27 9.13 -28.49
CA THR A 40 -1.39 9.31 -27.53
C THR A 40 -1.71 7.92 -26.94
N LEU A 41 -1.05 7.57 -25.84
CA LEU A 41 -1.70 6.72 -24.85
C LEU A 41 -1.78 7.57 -23.59
N VAL A 42 -2.92 8.25 -23.44
CA VAL A 42 -3.39 8.65 -22.11
C VAL A 42 -3.52 7.34 -21.35
N VAL A 43 -2.48 6.97 -20.60
CA VAL A 43 -2.56 5.93 -19.60
C VAL A 43 -3.54 6.49 -18.58
N ALA A 44 -4.79 6.04 -18.67
CA ALA A 44 -5.77 6.24 -17.63
C ALA A 44 -5.13 5.86 -16.28
N PRO A 45 -5.45 6.54 -15.17
CA PRO A 45 -4.94 6.15 -13.87
C PRO A 45 -5.20 4.65 -13.71
N GLU A 46 -4.12 3.88 -13.59
CA GLU A 46 -4.16 2.44 -13.37
C GLU A 46 -5.15 2.21 -12.24
N ALA A 47 -6.27 1.55 -12.58
CA ALA A 47 -7.33 1.31 -11.63
C ALA A 47 -6.70 0.60 -10.43
N ALA A 48 -6.96 1.11 -9.22
CA ALA A 48 -6.48 0.51 -7.98
C ALA A 48 -6.65 -1.02 -8.05
N PRO A 49 -5.62 -1.81 -7.71
CA PRO A 49 -5.60 -3.25 -7.94
C PRO A 49 -6.80 -3.90 -7.25
N SER A 50 -7.81 -4.22 -8.06
CA SER A 50 -8.89 -5.13 -7.72
C SER A 50 -8.35 -6.55 -7.83
N SER A 51 -8.90 -7.49 -7.05
CA SER A 51 -8.54 -8.92 -7.06
C SER A 51 -8.55 -9.58 -8.44
N ALA A 52 -9.11 -8.92 -9.46
CA ALA A 52 -9.12 -9.36 -10.86
C ALA A 52 -7.85 -9.03 -11.67
N ASN A 53 -6.98 -8.13 -11.20
CA ASN A 53 -5.76 -7.69 -11.91
C ASN A 53 -4.46 -8.13 -11.21
N VAL A 54 -4.56 -9.01 -10.22
CA VAL A 54 -3.41 -9.57 -9.52
C VAL A 54 -2.67 -10.47 -10.51
N ASP A 55 -1.39 -10.17 -10.76
CA ASP A 55 -0.49 -11.03 -11.54
C ASP A 55 -0.70 -12.50 -11.10
N PRO A 56 -0.95 -13.45 -12.02
CA PRO A 56 -1.15 -14.86 -11.66
C PRO A 56 -0.03 -15.44 -10.78
N THR A 57 1.19 -14.91 -10.93
CA THR A 57 2.32 -15.29 -10.06
C THR A 57 2.13 -14.81 -8.63
N PHE A 58 1.54 -13.63 -8.42
CA PHE A 58 1.29 -13.07 -7.10
C PHE A 58 0.24 -13.88 -6.32
N HIS A 59 -0.86 -14.28 -6.98
CA HIS A 59 -1.85 -15.14 -6.34
C HIS A 59 -1.26 -16.50 -5.94
N ALA A 60 -0.46 -17.11 -6.82
CA ALA A 60 0.23 -18.36 -6.54
C ALA A 60 1.22 -18.23 -5.37
N GLN A 61 1.97 -17.13 -5.31
CA GLN A 61 2.87 -16.82 -4.19
C GLN A 61 2.12 -16.72 -2.86
N LEU A 62 0.98 -16.01 -2.85
CA LEU A 62 0.15 -15.87 -1.65
C LEU A 62 -0.36 -17.23 -1.15
N MET A 63 -0.86 -18.08 -2.06
CA MET A 63 -1.33 -19.41 -1.70
C MET A 63 -0.20 -20.31 -1.17
N ALA A 64 0.96 -20.30 -1.84
CA ALA A 64 2.13 -21.07 -1.41
C ALA A 64 2.63 -20.64 -0.03
N LEU A 65 2.57 -19.33 0.26
CA LEU A 65 3.01 -18.79 1.54
C LEU A 65 2.01 -19.09 2.67
N ARG A 66 0.70 -19.06 2.38
CA ARG A 66 -0.33 -19.51 3.32
C ARG A 66 -0.13 -20.98 3.74
N GLN A 67 0.15 -21.86 2.77
CA GLN A 67 0.43 -23.27 3.06
C GLN A 67 1.67 -23.44 3.96
N GLN A 68 2.71 -22.63 3.75
CA GLN A 68 3.90 -22.66 4.61
C GLN A 68 3.59 -22.18 6.03
N VAL A 69 2.80 -21.11 6.16
CA VAL A 69 2.33 -20.63 7.47
C VAL A 69 1.43 -21.65 8.16
N ASP A 70 0.59 -22.40 7.44
CA ASP A 70 -0.23 -23.46 8.04
C ASP A 70 0.63 -24.62 8.57
N ALA A 71 1.74 -24.93 7.89
CA ALA A 71 2.71 -25.93 8.35
C ALA A 71 3.57 -25.43 9.53
N ALA A 72 3.78 -24.12 9.65
CA ALA A 72 4.59 -23.50 10.69
C ALA A 72 3.93 -22.21 11.25
N PRO A 73 2.84 -22.34 12.04
CA PRO A 73 1.95 -21.23 12.37
C PRO A 73 2.53 -20.16 13.31
N SER A 74 3.65 -20.45 13.94
CA SER A 74 4.39 -19.56 14.84
C SER A 74 5.70 -19.04 14.25
N ASP A 75 6.03 -19.38 12.99
CA ASP A 75 7.21 -18.84 12.33
C ASP A 75 6.98 -17.36 11.99
N THR A 76 7.54 -16.50 12.84
CA THR A 76 7.42 -15.03 12.70
C THR A 76 7.93 -14.54 11.34
N THR A 77 8.95 -15.17 10.76
CA THR A 77 9.48 -14.76 9.45
C THR A 77 8.47 -15.04 8.34
N LEU A 78 7.87 -16.23 8.32
CA LEU A 78 6.82 -16.57 7.36
C LEU A 78 5.57 -15.69 7.56
N LEU A 79 5.19 -15.42 8.82
CA LEU A 79 4.09 -14.50 9.13
C LEU A 79 4.34 -13.08 8.62
N LEU A 80 5.55 -12.55 8.80
CA LEU A 80 5.94 -11.24 8.29
C LEU A 80 5.97 -11.18 6.76
N GLN A 81 6.36 -12.26 6.09
CA GLN A 81 6.30 -12.33 4.63
C GLN A 81 4.85 -12.36 4.16
N LEU A 82 4.00 -13.15 4.84
CA LEU A 82 2.58 -13.26 4.49
C LEU A 82 1.86 -11.93 4.68
N ALA A 83 2.04 -11.28 5.83
CA ALA A 83 1.37 -10.01 6.12
C ALA A 83 1.73 -8.91 5.12
N ARG A 84 3.02 -8.81 4.74
CA ARG A 84 3.47 -7.85 3.72
C ARG A 84 2.88 -8.15 2.35
N LEU A 85 2.88 -9.41 1.94
CA LEU A 85 2.26 -9.80 0.67
C LEU A 85 0.75 -9.56 0.67
N GLU A 86 0.07 -9.76 1.81
CA GLU A 86 -1.34 -9.41 1.96
C GLU A 86 -1.58 -7.89 1.87
N GLN A 87 -0.70 -7.06 2.43
CA GLN A 87 -0.77 -5.60 2.23
C GLN A 87 -0.56 -5.20 0.77
N ASP A 88 0.44 -5.77 0.09
CA ASP A 88 0.70 -5.53 -1.33
C ASP A 88 -0.50 -5.98 -2.19
N ALA A 89 -1.25 -6.97 -1.72
CA ALA A 89 -2.49 -7.44 -2.33
C ALA A 89 -3.72 -6.57 -2.01
N HIS A 90 -3.55 -5.49 -1.24
CA HIS A 90 -4.62 -4.68 -0.65
C HIS A 90 -5.62 -5.48 0.22
N GLN A 91 -5.21 -6.66 0.70
CA GLN A 91 -5.94 -7.49 1.66
C GLN A 91 -5.65 -7.01 3.09
N PHE A 92 -6.05 -5.76 3.39
CA PHE A 92 -5.66 -5.09 4.64
C PHE A 92 -6.24 -5.75 5.90
N ALA A 93 -7.40 -6.40 5.81
CA ALA A 93 -8.01 -7.10 6.94
C ALA A 93 -7.22 -8.36 7.30
N GLU A 94 -6.85 -9.15 6.29
CA GLU A 94 -6.00 -10.32 6.43
C GLU A 94 -4.62 -9.93 6.94
N ALA A 95 -4.01 -8.90 6.33
CA ALA A 95 -2.72 -8.38 6.75
C ALA A 95 -2.72 -7.95 8.23
N ALA A 96 -3.75 -7.23 8.68
CA ALA A 96 -3.89 -6.83 10.08
C ALA A 96 -3.92 -8.05 11.01
N SER A 97 -4.76 -9.06 10.70
CA SER A 97 -4.81 -10.32 11.45
C SER A 97 -3.44 -11.04 11.47
N THR A 98 -2.73 -11.07 10.35
CA THR A 98 -1.41 -11.69 10.27
C THR A 98 -0.36 -10.91 11.08
N TYR A 99 -0.39 -9.57 11.06
CA TYR A 99 0.48 -8.75 11.92
C TYR A 99 0.17 -8.89 13.41
N GLU A 100 -1.09 -9.06 13.82
CA GLU A 100 -1.43 -9.38 15.21
C GLU A 100 -0.83 -10.72 15.65
N ARG A 101 -0.80 -11.72 14.75
CA ARG A 101 -0.10 -12.99 15.00
C ARG A 101 1.41 -12.78 15.12
N VAL A 102 2.03 -11.99 14.25
CA VAL A 102 3.46 -11.60 14.38
C VAL A 102 3.71 -11.03 15.78
N LEU A 103 2.89 -10.08 16.22
CA LEU A 103 3.03 -9.42 17.52
C LEU A 103 2.68 -10.31 18.71
N THR A 104 2.06 -11.47 18.49
CA THR A 104 1.87 -12.50 19.52
C THR A 104 3.19 -13.25 19.79
N PHE A 105 3.97 -13.53 18.75
CA PHE A 105 5.24 -14.27 18.87
C PHE A 105 6.48 -13.37 19.01
N ALA A 106 6.42 -12.16 18.46
CA ALA A 106 7.45 -11.15 18.51
C ALA A 106 6.84 -9.82 18.97
N PRO A 107 6.51 -9.69 20.27
CA PRO A 107 5.81 -8.52 20.78
C PRO A 107 6.58 -7.24 20.47
N ASP A 108 7.90 -7.23 20.50
CA ASP A 108 8.75 -6.05 20.30
C ASP A 108 9.06 -5.71 18.84
N HIS A 109 8.38 -6.35 17.88
CA HIS A 109 8.63 -6.11 16.47
C HIS A 109 8.07 -4.75 16.01
N ARG A 110 8.89 -3.70 16.16
CA ARG A 110 8.58 -2.31 15.80
C ARG A 110 7.82 -2.16 14.47
N GLN A 111 8.38 -2.71 13.39
CA GLN A 111 7.79 -2.54 12.06
C GLN A 111 6.39 -3.17 11.95
N ALA A 112 6.13 -4.25 12.71
CA ALA A 112 4.82 -4.91 12.67
C ALA A 112 3.74 -4.04 13.31
N TYR A 113 4.05 -3.24 14.32
CA TYR A 113 3.11 -2.25 14.85
C TYR A 113 2.80 -1.13 13.84
N LEU A 114 3.82 -0.64 13.14
CA LEU A 114 3.65 0.41 12.12
C LEU A 114 2.80 -0.09 10.96
N ASP A 115 3.09 -1.28 10.46
CA ASP A 115 2.35 -1.88 9.35
C ASP A 115 0.92 -2.29 9.77
N LEU A 116 0.73 -2.77 11.01
CA LEU A 116 -0.61 -3.03 11.56
C LEU A 116 -1.45 -1.74 11.62
N ALA A 117 -0.87 -0.66 12.13
CA ALA A 117 -1.55 0.64 12.17
C ALA A 117 -1.90 1.15 10.76
N LEU A 118 -1.00 0.95 9.79
CA LEU A 118 -1.26 1.28 8.39
C LEU A 118 -2.42 0.47 7.81
N SER A 119 -2.42 -0.86 8.02
CA SER A 119 -3.50 -1.74 7.57
C SER A 119 -4.86 -1.31 8.14
N TYR A 120 -4.93 -1.00 9.44
CA TYR A 120 -6.15 -0.47 10.05
C TYR A 120 -6.55 0.89 9.48
N GLY A 121 -5.60 1.78 9.24
CA GLY A 121 -5.86 3.08 8.60
C GLY A 121 -6.48 2.93 7.20
N GLN A 122 -6.00 1.97 6.41
CA GLN A 122 -6.56 1.68 5.08
C GLN A 122 -7.97 1.10 5.13
N LEU A 123 -8.33 0.43 6.23
CA LEU A 123 -9.69 -0.03 6.52
C LEU A 123 -10.59 1.08 7.09
N GLY A 124 -10.06 2.27 7.36
CA GLY A 124 -10.76 3.33 8.09
C GLY A 124 -11.01 3.01 9.57
N GLN A 125 -10.34 2.00 10.11
CA GLN A 125 -10.40 1.56 11.51
C GLN A 125 -9.43 2.40 12.35
N TRP A 126 -9.74 3.69 12.47
CA TRP A 126 -8.84 4.67 13.07
C TRP A 126 -8.56 4.42 14.56
N GLY A 127 -9.51 3.84 15.29
CA GLY A 127 -9.35 3.50 16.70
C GLY A 127 -8.33 2.38 16.90
N GLU A 128 -8.41 1.34 16.09
CA GLU A 128 -7.49 0.20 16.07
C GLU A 128 -6.10 0.62 15.58
N ALA A 129 -6.04 1.47 14.55
CA ALA A 129 -4.79 2.07 14.07
C ALA A 129 -4.07 2.87 15.17
N ARG A 130 -4.84 3.69 15.91
CA ARG A 130 -4.35 4.46 17.05
C ARG A 130 -3.83 3.53 18.15
N ALA A 131 -4.59 2.52 18.54
CA ALA A 131 -4.20 1.58 19.57
C ALA A 131 -2.91 0.82 19.22
N ALA A 132 -2.75 0.38 17.95
CA ALA A 132 -1.52 -0.26 17.49
C ALA A 132 -0.31 0.69 17.59
N THR A 133 -0.48 1.95 17.21
CA THR A 133 0.58 2.96 17.28
C THR A 133 0.93 3.35 18.72
N GLU A 134 -0.07 3.52 19.58
CA GLU A 134 0.13 3.81 21.01
C GLU A 134 0.84 2.67 21.74
N ARG A 135 0.59 1.40 21.38
CA ARG A 135 1.32 0.24 21.92
C ARG A 135 2.81 0.29 21.57
N LEU A 136 3.17 0.76 20.38
CA LEU A 136 4.57 0.99 20.01
C LEU A 136 5.17 2.16 20.82
N LEU A 137 4.47 3.29 20.88
CA LEU A 137 4.92 4.48 21.61
C LEU A 137 5.03 4.27 23.13
N ALA A 138 4.28 3.32 23.70
CA ALA A 138 4.43 2.94 25.10
C ALA A 138 5.80 2.32 25.40
N ARG A 139 6.49 1.78 24.39
CA ARG A 139 7.82 1.17 24.51
C ARG A 139 8.92 2.07 23.99
N ASP A 140 8.65 2.73 22.87
CA ASP A 140 9.55 3.73 22.29
C ASP A 140 8.79 5.07 22.13
N PRO A 141 8.76 5.91 23.19
CA PRO A 141 8.00 7.16 23.19
C PRO A 141 8.48 8.19 22.17
N ASP A 142 9.69 8.02 21.63
CA ASP A 142 10.35 8.93 20.70
C ASP A 142 10.39 8.36 19.27
N ASP A 143 9.72 7.24 19.00
CA ASP A 143 9.72 6.63 17.68
C ASP A 143 9.15 7.60 16.62
N PRO A 144 9.95 8.09 15.67
CA PRO A 144 9.51 9.19 14.81
C PRO A 144 8.47 8.73 13.80
N SER A 145 8.51 7.46 13.36
CA SER A 145 7.52 6.90 12.44
C SER A 145 6.17 6.72 13.12
N ALA A 146 6.15 6.23 14.36
CA ALA A 146 4.94 6.07 15.14
C ALA A 146 4.33 7.43 15.49
N LEU A 147 5.14 8.43 15.86
CA LEU A 147 4.67 9.80 16.09
C LEU A 147 4.07 10.41 14.82
N TYR A 148 4.71 10.19 13.66
CA TYR A 148 4.18 10.65 12.38
C TYR A 148 2.84 9.98 12.04
N ASN A 149 2.76 8.65 12.18
CA ASN A 149 1.54 7.88 11.91
C ASN A 149 0.40 8.27 12.86
N LEU A 150 0.68 8.45 14.16
CA LEU A 150 -0.31 8.91 15.12
C LEU A 150 -0.81 10.31 14.76
N GLY A 151 0.08 11.21 14.33
CA GLY A 151 -0.31 12.53 13.82
C GLY A 151 -1.24 12.45 12.61
N ALA A 152 -0.96 11.55 11.67
CA ALA A 152 -1.85 11.28 10.54
C ALA A 152 -3.21 10.72 10.97
N ILE A 153 -3.24 9.82 11.95
CA ILE A 153 -4.49 9.26 12.49
C ILE A 153 -5.33 10.37 13.12
N HIS A 154 -4.74 11.22 13.97
CA HIS A 154 -5.42 12.38 14.56
C HIS A 154 -5.94 13.35 13.50
N ALA A 155 -5.15 13.65 12.46
CA ALA A 155 -5.59 14.52 11.38
C ALA A 155 -6.81 13.95 10.63
N ASN A 156 -6.81 12.64 10.37
CA ASN A 156 -7.96 11.95 9.77
C ASN A 156 -9.17 11.97 10.70
N GLN A 157 -8.98 11.92 12.02
CA GLN A 157 -10.06 12.01 13.01
C GLN A 157 -10.57 13.45 13.25
N GLY A 158 -10.02 14.45 12.57
CA GLY A 158 -10.36 15.86 12.77
C GLY A 158 -9.68 16.52 13.98
N GLU A 159 -8.78 15.79 14.64
CA GLU A 159 -8.04 16.22 15.83
C GLU A 159 -6.77 16.99 15.41
N ALA A 160 -6.96 18.08 14.65
CA ALA A 160 -5.87 18.82 14.00
C ALA A 160 -4.81 19.38 14.97
N ALA A 161 -5.21 19.72 16.20
CA ALA A 161 -4.29 20.21 17.23
C ALA A 161 -3.30 19.14 17.69
N ASP A 162 -3.77 17.90 17.87
CA ASP A 162 -2.92 16.77 18.25
C ASP A 162 -2.00 16.37 17.10
N ALA A 163 -2.53 16.31 15.88
CA ALA A 163 -1.75 16.08 14.67
C ALA A 163 -0.59 17.07 14.53
N ARG A 164 -0.86 18.38 14.70
CA ARG A 164 0.15 19.43 14.66
C ARG A 164 1.24 19.19 15.70
N ARG A 165 0.85 18.94 16.96
CA ARG A 165 1.80 18.71 18.06
C ARG A 165 2.76 17.56 17.75
N LEU A 166 2.24 16.45 17.24
CA LEU A 166 3.03 15.26 16.94
C LEU A 166 3.96 15.49 15.74
N TRP A 167 3.48 16.08 14.66
CA TRP A 167 4.32 16.37 13.49
C TRP A 167 5.39 17.43 13.77
N THR A 168 5.11 18.42 14.62
CA THR A 168 6.16 19.36 15.07
C THR A 168 7.26 18.63 15.84
N ARG A 169 6.91 17.66 16.69
CA ARG A 169 7.90 16.84 17.41
C ARG A 169 8.77 16.04 16.43
N VAL A 170 8.15 15.39 15.44
CA VAL A 170 8.88 14.65 14.38
C VAL A 170 9.84 15.57 13.62
N GLN A 171 9.37 16.76 13.21
CA GLN A 171 10.19 17.73 12.48
C GLN A 171 11.41 18.21 13.28
N GLN A 172 11.27 18.37 14.60
CA GLN A 172 12.34 18.89 15.46
C GLN A 172 13.33 17.82 15.93
N GLN A 173 12.87 16.58 16.12
CA GLN A 173 13.64 15.53 16.81
C GLN A 173 14.11 14.40 15.90
N SER A 174 13.47 14.21 14.74
CA SER A 174 13.84 13.12 13.82
C SER A 174 15.21 13.38 13.18
N ARG A 175 16.08 12.36 13.23
CA ARG A 175 17.33 12.32 12.45
C ARG A 175 17.08 11.95 10.97
N ASP A 176 15.92 11.37 10.68
CA ASP A 176 15.49 11.08 9.31
C ASP A 176 14.97 12.36 8.66
N ALA A 177 15.75 12.89 7.72
CA ALA A 177 15.44 14.12 6.99
C ALA A 177 14.20 13.98 6.10
N GLN A 178 13.97 12.79 5.52
CA GLN A 178 12.80 12.55 4.68
C GLN A 178 11.54 12.57 5.52
N LEU A 179 11.55 11.89 6.67
CA LEU A 179 10.41 11.86 7.58
C LEU A 179 10.12 13.25 8.20
N ALA A 180 11.17 14.02 8.53
CA ALA A 180 11.03 15.40 8.98
C ALA A 180 10.41 16.29 7.89
N GLN A 181 10.80 16.11 6.62
CA GLN A 181 10.21 16.81 5.49
C GLN A 181 8.75 16.41 5.27
N GLN A 182 8.41 15.13 5.41
CA GLN A 182 7.03 14.65 5.34
C GLN A 182 6.16 15.28 6.44
N ALA A 183 6.67 15.34 7.68
CA ALA A 183 5.97 16.02 8.78
C ALA A 183 5.76 17.51 8.50
N ALA A 184 6.77 18.19 7.95
CA ALA A 184 6.66 19.60 7.57
C ALA A 184 5.60 19.84 6.47
N ALA A 185 5.54 18.97 5.47
CA ALA A 185 4.52 19.03 4.42
C ALA A 185 3.11 18.81 4.99
N SER A 186 2.96 17.84 5.90
CA SER A 186 1.69 17.58 6.58
C SER A 186 1.23 18.78 7.43
N LEU A 187 2.14 19.47 8.12
CA LEU A 187 1.85 20.70 8.86
C LEU A 187 1.37 21.83 7.94
N ALA A 188 2.08 22.05 6.83
CA ALA A 188 1.69 23.07 5.84
C ALA A 188 0.31 22.78 5.24
N ARG A 189 -0.01 21.50 5.00
CA ARG A 189 -1.34 21.09 4.54
C ARG A 189 -2.43 21.38 5.57
N LEU A 190 -2.17 21.15 6.86
CA LEU A 190 -3.12 21.52 7.92
C LEU A 190 -3.36 23.04 7.97
N ASP A 191 -2.31 23.84 7.82
CA ASP A 191 -2.42 25.31 7.80
C ASP A 191 -3.23 25.80 6.60
N ALA A 192 -3.03 25.20 5.42
CA ALA A 192 -3.81 25.51 4.22
C ALA A 192 -5.30 25.17 4.41
N LEU A 193 -5.61 23.98 4.92
CA LEU A 193 -7.00 23.57 5.21
C LEU A 193 -7.69 24.51 6.20
N ALA A 194 -6.97 24.92 7.26
CA ALA A 194 -7.48 25.88 8.22
C ALA A 194 -7.75 27.26 7.60
N ALA A 195 -6.88 27.74 6.70
CA ALA A 195 -7.05 29.00 6.00
C ALA A 195 -8.25 29.00 5.04
N GLU A 196 -8.57 27.84 4.47
CA GLU A 196 -9.75 27.63 3.62
C GLU A 196 -11.05 27.48 4.42
N GLY A 197 -10.99 27.49 5.76
CA GLY A 197 -12.14 27.22 6.62
C GLY A 197 -12.59 25.75 6.59
N VAL A 198 -11.77 24.87 6.01
CA VAL A 198 -12.00 23.43 5.93
C VAL A 198 -11.38 22.79 7.16
N THR A 199 -12.16 22.61 8.22
CA THR A 199 -11.74 21.70 9.28
C THR A 199 -11.85 20.27 8.76
N PRO A 200 -10.82 19.42 8.90
CA PRO A 200 -10.99 17.99 8.66
C PRO A 200 -12.10 17.50 9.60
N SER A 201 -13.28 17.20 9.05
CA SER A 201 -14.38 16.62 9.82
C SER A 201 -14.01 15.19 10.19
N ALA A 202 -14.27 14.83 11.44
CA ALA A 202 -14.15 13.44 11.88
C ALA A 202 -14.93 12.53 10.93
N PRO A 203 -14.34 11.41 10.45
CA PRO A 203 -15.06 10.43 9.67
C PRO A 203 -16.20 9.92 10.54
N THR A 204 -17.42 9.90 9.97
CA THR A 204 -18.53 9.18 10.59
C THR A 204 -18.04 7.77 10.95
N PRO A 205 -18.24 7.30 12.19
CA PRO A 205 -17.75 5.99 12.60
C PRO A 205 -18.31 4.94 11.64
N THR A 206 -17.42 4.30 10.88
CA THR A 206 -17.75 3.09 10.15
C THR A 206 -18.18 2.06 11.19
N PRO A 207 -19.34 1.39 11.00
CA PRO A 207 -19.77 0.36 11.93
C PRO A 207 -18.66 -0.70 11.98
N SER A 208 -18.08 -0.85 13.17
CA SER A 208 -17.07 -1.86 13.49
C SER A 208 -17.65 -3.21 13.06
N LEU A 209 -17.08 -3.79 11.99
CA LEU A 209 -17.40 -5.16 11.61
C LEU A 209 -16.90 -6.01 12.77
N ALA A 210 -17.85 -6.51 13.57
CA ALA A 210 -17.57 -7.42 14.67
C ALA A 210 -16.55 -8.46 14.20
N PRO A 211 -15.56 -8.82 15.05
CA PRO A 211 -14.49 -9.72 14.66
C PRO A 211 -15.09 -10.94 13.98
N VAL A 212 -14.63 -11.22 12.75
CA VAL A 212 -14.99 -12.43 12.01
C VAL A 212 -14.65 -13.58 12.94
N ARG A 213 -15.68 -14.14 13.59
CA ARG A 213 -15.53 -15.36 14.36
C ARG A 213 -15.11 -16.41 13.34
N GLN A 214 -13.83 -16.74 13.31
CA GLN A 214 -13.37 -17.94 12.65
C GLN A 214 -14.24 -19.10 13.15
N PRO A 215 -14.74 -20.00 12.27
CA PRO A 215 -15.43 -21.18 12.74
C PRO A 215 -14.43 -21.98 13.57
N MET A 216 -14.63 -21.96 14.88
CA MET A 216 -13.96 -22.85 15.82
C MET A 216 -14.23 -24.28 15.36
N SER A 217 -13.19 -24.95 14.86
CA SER A 217 -13.17 -26.39 14.74
C SER A 217 -13.30 -26.96 16.15
N GLY A 218 -14.50 -27.43 16.52
CA GLY A 218 -14.72 -28.09 17.81
C GLY A 218 -16.14 -27.96 18.35
N ALA A 219 -16.83 -29.10 18.38
CA ALA A 219 -18.05 -29.42 19.12
C ALA A 219 -19.38 -28.82 18.61
N ALA A 220 -20.27 -29.72 18.18
CA ALA A 220 -21.69 -29.43 17.99
C ALA A 220 -22.33 -28.95 19.31
N PRO A 221 -23.24 -27.96 19.28
CA PRO A 221 -23.92 -27.50 20.48
C PRO A 221 -24.82 -28.60 21.06
N PRO A 222 -25.03 -28.65 22.39
CA PRO A 222 -25.89 -29.63 23.01
C PRO A 222 -27.34 -29.45 22.54
N ILE A 223 -27.97 -30.57 22.17
CA ILE A 223 -29.38 -30.63 21.77
C ILE A 223 -30.24 -30.25 23.00
N PRO A 224 -31.18 -29.30 22.89
CA PRO A 224 -32.06 -28.97 24.01
C PRO A 224 -32.98 -30.15 24.35
N PRO A 225 -33.26 -30.42 25.63
CA PRO A 225 -34.14 -31.52 26.03
C PRO A 225 -35.56 -31.23 25.53
N GLY A 226 -36.04 -32.03 24.56
CA GLY A 226 -37.40 -31.94 24.03
C GLY A 226 -37.54 -31.92 22.50
N ALA A 227 -36.45 -31.99 21.72
CA ALA A 227 -36.56 -32.11 20.28
C ALA A 227 -36.97 -33.54 19.86
N PRO A 228 -37.99 -33.73 18.99
CA PRO A 228 -38.38 -35.05 18.51
C PRO A 228 -37.28 -35.66 17.63
N LEU A 229 -37.00 -36.95 17.84
CA LEU A 229 -36.04 -37.72 17.05
C LEU A 229 -36.45 -37.73 15.56
N PRO A 230 -35.52 -37.54 14.61
CA PRO A 230 -35.82 -37.74 13.20
C PRO A 230 -36.14 -39.22 12.94
N ALA A 231 -37.25 -39.45 12.25
CA ALA A 231 -37.72 -40.77 11.86
C ALA A 231 -36.70 -41.52 10.98
N ASP A 232 -36.67 -42.84 11.13
CA ASP A 232 -35.86 -43.81 10.39
C ASP A 232 -35.66 -43.45 8.90
N HIS A 233 -34.40 -43.35 8.49
CA HIS A 233 -34.05 -43.37 7.07
C HIS A 233 -34.26 -44.78 6.49
N PRO A 234 -34.93 -44.94 5.33
CA PRO A 234 -34.97 -46.23 4.65
C PRO A 234 -33.59 -46.57 4.04
N PRO A 235 -33.26 -47.87 3.87
CA PRO A 235 -31.94 -48.29 3.44
C PRO A 235 -31.63 -47.85 1.99
N ILE A 236 -30.40 -47.36 1.81
CA ILE A 236 -29.80 -46.97 0.54
C ILE A 236 -29.79 -48.20 -0.40
N ARG A 237 -30.53 -48.15 -1.51
CA ARG A 237 -30.40 -49.13 -2.60
C ARG A 237 -29.12 -48.84 -3.40
N PRO A 238 -28.36 -49.88 -3.83
CA PRO A 238 -27.21 -49.69 -4.69
C PRO A 238 -27.64 -49.17 -6.08
N ARG A 239 -26.86 -48.24 -6.62
CA ARG A 239 -27.00 -47.65 -7.96
C ARG A 239 -26.63 -48.70 -9.02
N ASP A 240 -27.63 -49.33 -9.62
CA ASP A 240 -27.49 -50.03 -10.90
C ASP A 240 -27.86 -49.06 -12.02
N ASP A 241 -26.87 -48.33 -12.55
CA ASP A 241 -26.99 -47.65 -13.85
C ASP A 241 -25.58 -47.51 -14.46
N PHE A 242 -25.06 -48.64 -14.94
CA PHE A 242 -24.09 -48.67 -16.03
C PHE A 242 -24.88 -48.94 -17.32
N GLN A 243 -25.00 -47.93 -18.19
CA GLN A 243 -25.43 -48.12 -19.58
C GLN A 243 -24.27 -47.67 -20.50
N PRO A 244 -23.78 -48.55 -21.39
CA PRO A 244 -22.63 -48.27 -22.24
C PRO A 244 -23.01 -47.43 -23.47
N ILE A 245 -22.08 -46.59 -23.89
CA ILE A 245 -22.12 -45.86 -25.16
C ILE A 245 -22.02 -46.87 -26.30
N LEU A 246 -23.05 -46.99 -27.12
CA LEU A 246 -22.99 -47.61 -28.45
C LEU A 246 -23.32 -46.60 -29.54
N ALA A 247 -22.55 -46.71 -30.61
CA ALA A 247 -22.41 -45.82 -31.74
C ALA A 247 -23.55 -45.92 -32.77
N GLY A 248 -23.68 -44.84 -33.57
CA GLY A 248 -23.98 -44.92 -35.01
C GLY A 248 -25.40 -44.55 -35.42
N GLN A 249 -25.55 -43.39 -36.07
CA GLN A 249 -25.65 -43.27 -37.53
C GLN A 249 -25.14 -41.89 -37.98
#